data_AF-A0A497P216-F1
#
_entry.id   AF-A0A497P216-F1
#
_cell.length_a   1.000
_cell.length_b   1.000
_cell.length_c   1.000
_cell.angle_alpha   90.00
_cell.angle_beta   90.00
_cell.angle_gamma   90.00
#
_symmetry.space_group_name_H-M   'P 1'
#
loop_
_entity.id
_entity.type
_entity.pdbx_description
1 polymer ?
#
loop_
_entity_poly.entity_id
_entity_poly.type
_entity_poly.pdbx_seq_one_letter_code
_entity_poly.pdbx_strand_id
1 'polypeptide(L)'
;AEMTYISKLFEMGDIEGITEYDLKHFIKKRTGDKLKELGYKAEGKFKFEYDQKSIDKMAWFDHLTGGHTHTDFFAIRPTDYSKANEGEDFDDVW
;
A
#
# COMPACT_ATOMS: atom_id res chain seq x y z
N ALA A 1 -18.74 -7.67 4.10
CA ALA A 1 -17.60 -8.35 4.72
C ALA A 1 -16.53 -7.34 5.13
N GLU A 2 -15.91 -6.63 4.19
CA GLU A 2 -14.81 -5.69 4.47
C GLU A 2 -15.22 -4.47 5.31
N MET A 3 -16.38 -3.86 5.03
CA MET A 3 -16.89 -2.73 5.81
C MET A 3 -17.11 -3.07 7.30
N THR A 4 -17.50 -4.31 7.57
CA THR A 4 -17.68 -4.82 8.95
C THR A 4 -16.35 -5.09 9.61
N TYR A 5 -15.35 -5.56 8.86
CA TYR A 5 -14.00 -5.75 9.36
C TYR A 5 -13.35 -4.41 9.75
N ILE A 6 -13.53 -3.38 8.92
CA ILE A 6 -13.08 -2.02 9.24
C ILE A 6 -13.73 -1.54 10.53
N SER A 7 -15.05 -1.69 10.69
CA SER A 7 -15.70 -1.31 11.95
C SER A 7 -15.12 -2.02 13.17
N LYS A 8 -14.66 -3.27 13.02
CA LYS A 8 -13.98 -3.99 14.11
C LYS A 8 -12.60 -3.41 14.44
N LEU A 9 -11.86 -2.95 13.45
CA LEU A 9 -10.54 -2.34 13.65
C LEU A 9 -10.62 -1.00 14.42
N PHE A 10 -11.71 -0.26 14.23
CA PHE A 10 -11.95 1.03 14.88
C PHE A 10 -12.79 0.91 16.16
N GLU A 11 -12.93 -0.29 16.75
CA GLU A 11 -13.68 -0.49 18.01
C GLU A 11 -13.13 0.32 19.19
N MET A 12 -11.82 0.60 19.18
CA MET A 12 -11.16 1.42 20.21
C MET A 12 -11.21 2.93 19.91
N GLY A 13 -11.89 3.33 18.84
CA GLY A 13 -12.00 4.71 18.38
C GLY A 13 -11.16 5.02 17.14
N ASP A 14 -11.26 6.28 16.69
CA ASP A 14 -10.52 6.79 15.55
C ASP A 14 -9.03 6.98 15.88
N ILE A 15 -8.20 6.82 14.85
CA ILE A 15 -6.75 7.02 14.94
C ILE A 15 -6.44 8.45 14.47
N GLU A 16 -5.40 9.06 15.02
CA GLU A 16 -4.98 10.39 14.59
C GLU A 16 -4.69 10.41 13.08
N GLY A 17 -5.42 11.26 12.36
CA GLY A 17 -5.31 11.42 10.91
C GLY A 17 -6.10 10.41 10.07
N ILE A 18 -6.74 9.40 10.65
CA ILE A 18 -7.56 8.41 9.93
C ILE A 18 -8.84 8.09 10.71
N THR A 19 -9.99 8.40 10.12
CA THR A 19 -11.28 7.99 10.66
C THR A 19 -11.81 6.75 9.95
N GLU A 20 -12.63 5.97 10.66
CA GLU A 20 -13.32 4.81 10.07
C GLU A 20 -14.13 5.22 8.83
N TYR A 21 -14.79 6.38 8.91
CA TYR A 21 -15.60 6.93 7.83
C TYR A 21 -14.76 7.21 6.59
N ASP A 22 -13.65 7.93 6.74
CA ASP A 22 -12.79 8.31 5.63
C ASP A 22 -12.21 7.06 4.94
N LEU A 23 -11.78 6.05 5.71
CA LEU A 23 -11.24 4.78 5.19
C LEU A 23 -12.27 3.98 4.37
N LYS A 24 -13.52 3.93 4.85
CA LYS A 24 -14.60 3.25 4.12
C LYS A 24 -14.89 3.90 2.77
N HIS A 25 -14.87 5.23 2.70
CA HIS A 25 -15.09 5.96 1.46
C HIS A 25 -13.89 5.78 0.51
N PHE A 26 -12.67 5.77 1.05
CA PHE A 26 -11.46 5.49 0.29
C PHE A 26 -11.48 4.12 -0.40
N ILE A 27 -11.84 3.06 0.33
CA ILE A 27 -11.93 1.70 -0.24
C ILE A 27 -13.00 1.61 -1.34
N LYS A 28 -14.15 2.26 -1.15
CA LYS A 28 -15.21 2.33 -2.18
C LYS A 28 -14.71 2.98 -3.46
N LYS A 29 -14.04 4.14 -3.36
CA LYS A 29 -13.46 4.83 -4.51
C LYS A 29 -12.46 3.94 -5.24
N ARG A 30 -11.49 3.38 -4.52
CA ARG A 30 -10.43 2.54 -5.10
C ARG A 30 -11.01 1.30 -5.77
N THR A 31 -12.03 0.70 -5.18
CA THR A 31 -12.74 -0.44 -5.78
C THR A 31 -13.43 -0.04 -7.08
N GLY A 32 -14.12 1.11 -7.11
CA GLY A 32 -14.74 1.66 -8.31
C GLY A 32 -13.73 1.96 -9.41
N ASP A 33 -12.60 2.60 -9.07
CA ASP A 33 -11.52 2.92 -10.00
C ASP A 33 -10.93 1.64 -10.63
N LYS A 34 -10.68 0.59 -9.81
CA LYS A 34 -10.19 -0.70 -10.32
C LYS A 34 -11.20 -1.43 -11.20
N LEU A 35 -12.48 -1.38 -10.86
CA LEU A 35 -13.52 -1.96 -11.73
C LEU A 35 -13.60 -1.25 -13.07
N LYS A 36 -13.46 0.08 -13.08
CA LYS A 36 -13.39 0.87 -14.31
C LYS A 36 -12.14 0.52 -15.14
N GLU A 37 -10.98 0.35 -14.51
CA GLU A 37 -9.75 -0.11 -15.17
C GLU A 37 -9.92 -1.49 -15.83
N LEU A 38 -10.66 -2.40 -15.19
CA LEU A 38 -10.99 -3.73 -15.73
C LEU A 38 -12.05 -3.69 -16.85
N GLY A 39 -12.59 -2.51 -17.19
CA GLY A 39 -13.58 -2.33 -18.26
C GLY A 39 -15.03 -2.54 -17.83
N TYR A 40 -15.30 -2.68 -16.52
CA TYR A 40 -16.67 -2.74 -16.02
C TYR A 40 -17.31 -1.34 -16.01
N LYS A 41 -18.58 -1.28 -16.41
CA LYS A 41 -19.38 -0.06 -16.31
C LYS A 41 -19.84 0.14 -14.87
N ALA A 42 -19.79 1.39 -14.39
CA ALA A 42 -20.24 1.79 -13.07
C ALA A 42 -21.77 1.83 -12.97
N GLU A 43 -22.42 0.71 -13.28
CA GLU A 43 -23.87 0.58 -13.36
C GLU A 43 -24.37 -0.50 -12.38
N GLY A 44 -25.54 -0.27 -11.77
CA GLY A 44 -26.15 -1.20 -10.83
C GLY A 44 -25.26 -1.48 -9.61
N LYS A 45 -24.86 -2.75 -9.44
CA LYS A 45 -24.08 -3.23 -8.28
C LYS A 45 -22.66 -2.66 -8.19
N PHE A 46 -22.16 -2.07 -9.27
CA PHE A 46 -20.81 -1.49 -9.35
C PHE A 46 -20.81 0.03 -9.21
N LYS A 47 -21.97 0.64 -8.93
CA LYS A 47 -22.05 2.06 -8.58
C LYS A 47 -21.71 2.22 -7.11
N PHE A 48 -20.50 2.70 -6.83
CA PHE A 48 -20.09 3.05 -5.48
C PHE A 48 -20.23 4.56 -5.26
N GLU A 49 -21.00 4.95 -4.26
CA GLU A 49 -21.08 6.33 -3.83
C GLU A 49 -20.00 6.59 -2.77
N TYR A 50 -19.21 7.62 -2.99
CA TYR A 50 -18.15 8.06 -2.09
C TYR A 50 -18.17 9.59 -1.92
N ASP A 51 -17.71 10.09 -0.78
CA ASP A 51 -17.58 11.52 -0.50
C ASP A 51 -16.18 11.99 -0.87
N GLN A 52 -16.09 12.92 -1.82
CA GLN A 52 -14.82 13.47 -2.29
C GLN A 52 -14.00 14.11 -1.16
N LYS A 53 -14.64 14.76 -0.18
CA LYS A 53 -13.92 15.42 0.92
C LYS A 53 -13.16 14.43 1.80
N SER A 54 -13.74 13.25 2.02
CA SER A 54 -13.10 12.16 2.75
C SER A 54 -11.93 11.56 1.99
N ILE A 55 -12.03 11.49 0.66
CA ILE A 55 -10.92 11.05 -0.20
C ILE A 55 -9.76 12.03 -0.13
N ASP A 56 -10.03 13.32 -0.17
CA ASP A 56 -8.99 14.36 -0.17
C ASP A 56 -8.16 14.33 1.12
N LYS A 57 -8.78 14.01 2.27
CA LYS A 57 -8.06 13.78 3.54
C LYS A 57 -7.11 12.58 3.48
N MET A 58 -7.41 11.57 2.65
CA MET A 58 -6.59 10.38 2.46
C MET A 58 -5.59 10.48 1.30
N ALA A 59 -5.46 11.64 0.66
CA ALA A 59 -4.54 11.83 -0.48
C ALA A 59 -3.06 11.54 -0.14
N TRP A 60 -2.68 11.68 1.13
CA TRP A 60 -1.33 11.33 1.61
C TRP A 60 -0.98 9.85 1.37
N PHE A 61 -1.98 8.96 1.33
CA PHE A 61 -1.75 7.53 1.08
C PHE A 61 -1.17 7.27 -0.31
N ASP A 62 -1.73 7.91 -1.33
CA ASP A 62 -1.23 7.78 -2.71
C ASP A 62 0.16 8.41 -2.85
N HIS A 63 0.42 9.51 -2.12
CA HIS A 63 1.75 10.12 -2.07
C HIS A 63 2.80 9.21 -1.43
N LEU A 64 2.47 8.60 -0.28
CA LEU A 64 3.38 7.72 0.47
C LEU A 64 3.67 6.42 -0.31
N THR A 65 2.63 5.82 -0.89
CA THR A 65 2.78 4.58 -1.66
C THR A 65 3.44 4.79 -3.03
N GLY A 66 3.30 5.98 -3.63
CA GLY A 66 4.06 6.36 -4.82
C GLY A 66 5.56 6.55 -4.56
N GLY A 67 5.93 7.12 -3.41
CA GLY A 67 7.32 7.46 -3.07
C GLY A 67 8.22 6.27 -2.72
N HIS A 68 7.69 5.21 -2.10
CA HIS A 68 8.47 4.04 -1.67
C HIS A 68 9.07 3.23 -2.85
N THR A 69 8.58 3.44 -4.07
CA THR A 69 9.11 2.76 -5.26
C THR A 69 10.44 3.33 -5.76
N HIS A 70 10.83 4.54 -5.33
CA HIS A 70 12.06 5.21 -5.78
C HIS A 70 13.26 5.07 -4.84
N THR A 71 13.06 4.75 -3.55
CA THR A 71 14.14 4.85 -2.54
C THR A 71 14.74 3.53 -2.11
N ASP A 72 14.30 2.39 -2.66
CA ASP A 72 14.73 1.09 -2.16
C ASP A 72 15.14 0.09 -3.25
N PHE A 73 16.13 0.47 -4.06
CA PHE A 73 16.76 -0.45 -5.00
C PHE A 73 17.65 -1.50 -4.30
N PHE A 74 18.15 -1.20 -3.09
CA PHE A 74 19.15 -2.01 -2.38
C PHE A 74 18.61 -2.84 -1.20
N ALA A 75 17.41 -2.61 -0.68
CA ALA A 75 16.78 -3.47 0.33
C ALA A 75 15.71 -4.42 -0.24
N ILE A 76 15.20 -4.17 -1.46
CA ILE A 76 14.28 -5.10 -2.15
C ILE A 76 15.01 -6.35 -2.68
N ARG A 77 16.29 -6.23 -3.04
CA ARG A 77 17.12 -7.39 -3.38
C ARG A 77 18.10 -7.61 -2.23
N PRO A 78 18.05 -8.73 -1.50
CA PRO A 78 19.14 -9.07 -0.61
C PRO A 78 20.38 -9.21 -1.49
N THR A 79 21.28 -8.25 -1.44
CA THR A 79 22.65 -8.44 -1.90
C THR A 79 23.32 -9.37 -0.91
N ASP A 80 22.92 -10.64 -0.95
CA ASP A 80 23.49 -11.74 -0.18
C ASP A 80 24.77 -12.24 -0.88
N TYR A 81 25.61 -11.29 -1.32
CA TYR A 81 27.02 -11.56 -1.54
C TYR A 81 27.74 -11.19 -0.25
N SER A 82 27.44 -11.94 0.81
CA SER A 82 28.47 -12.27 1.79
C SER A 82 29.62 -12.85 0.98
N LYS A 83 30.72 -12.11 0.86
CA LYS A 83 31.91 -12.50 0.11
C LYS A 83 32.36 -13.90 0.52
N ALA A 84 31.94 -14.91 -0.24
CA ALA A 84 32.54 -16.23 -0.23
C ALA A 84 33.70 -16.19 -1.23
N ASN A 85 34.88 -15.83 -0.74
CA ASN A 85 36.15 -16.34 -1.23
C ASN A 85 37.14 -16.17 -0.08
N GLU A 86 37.31 -17.21 0.72
CA GLU A 86 38.44 -18.16 0.62
C GLU A 86 39.65 -17.54 1.34
N GLY A 87 40.17 -18.14 2.41
CA GLY A 87 40.70 -19.49 2.35
C GLY A 87 41.95 -19.59 1.46
N GLU A 88 42.42 -18.47 0.91
CA GLU A 88 43.62 -18.39 0.09
C GLU A 88 44.83 -18.30 1.02
N ASP A 89 45.54 -19.40 1.07
CA ASP A 89 46.83 -19.63 1.71
C ASP A 89 47.85 -18.54 1.33
N PHE A 90 48.50 -17.94 2.33
CA PHE A 90 49.51 -16.90 2.12
C PHE A 90 50.94 -17.48 2.00
N ASP A 91 51.13 -18.80 1.95
CA ASP A 91 52.45 -19.45 1.93
C ASP A 91 53.18 -19.47 0.55
N ASP A 92 52.75 -18.69 -0.47
CA ASP A 92 53.48 -18.68 -1.75
C ASP A 92 53.52 -17.33 -2.49
N VAL A 93 53.75 -16.22 -1.77
CA VAL A 93 54.22 -14.97 -2.42
C VAL A 93 55.41 -14.37 -1.67
N TRP A 94 56.58 -14.97 -1.94
CA TRP A 94 57.97 -14.52 -1.78
C TRP A 94 58.57 -14.36 -0.38
#